data_AF-I3SRT6-F1
#
_entry.id   AF-I3SRT6-F1
#
_cell.length_a   1.000
_cell.length_b   1.000
_cell.length_c   1.000
_cell.angle_alpha   90.00
_cell.angle_beta   90.00
_cell.angle_gamma   90.00
#
_symmetry.space_group_name_H-M   'P 1'
#
loop_
_entity.id
_entity.type
_entity.pdbx_description
1 polymer ?
#
loop_
_entity_poly.entity_id
_entity_poly.type
_entity_poly.pdbx_seq_one_letter_code
_entity_poly.pdbx_strand_id
1 'polypeptide(L)'
;MWASFNPGGNTLFLEEDPKWVQTVLKDAPGLRAHTVRYRTQLREASKLISSYRKEPMCSPSKAFLRGNKACKLALENLPDEVYDTEWDLIMIDAPKGYFAEAPGRMAAVFSAAVMARNRKGSGVTHVFLHDVDRRVEKLYADEFLCKKNLVKGVGRLWHFQIAPFNGTDSPRFC
;
A
#
# COMPACT_ATOMS: atom_id res chain seq x y z
N MET A 1 0.47 4.71 -20.69
CA MET A 1 1.25 3.44 -20.58
C MET A 1 0.70 2.54 -19.47
N TRP A 2 0.64 2.95 -18.21
CA TRP A 2 0.12 2.06 -17.15
C TRP A 2 -1.34 1.67 -17.33
N ALA A 3 -2.22 2.63 -17.67
CA ALA A 3 -3.63 2.34 -17.89
C ALA A 3 -3.91 1.43 -19.10
N SER A 4 -3.01 1.36 -20.08
CA SER A 4 -3.19 0.49 -21.26
C SER A 4 -2.86 -0.98 -20.99
N PHE A 5 -2.30 -1.32 -19.82
CA PHE A 5 -2.03 -2.71 -19.44
C PHE A 5 -3.26 -3.45 -18.90
N ASN A 6 -4.38 -2.77 -18.69
CA ASN A 6 -5.61 -3.35 -18.13
C ASN A 6 -6.83 -3.04 -19.02
N PRO A 7 -6.83 -3.44 -20.31
CA PRO A 7 -7.96 -3.17 -21.19
C PRO A 7 -9.23 -3.84 -20.66
N GLY A 8 -10.30 -3.06 -20.49
CA GLY A 8 -11.58 -3.53 -19.96
C GLY A 8 -11.65 -3.70 -18.44
N GLY A 9 -10.53 -3.55 -17.72
CA GLY A 9 -10.50 -3.59 -16.26
C GLY A 9 -10.53 -2.20 -15.61
N ASN A 10 -10.67 -2.18 -14.29
CA ASN A 10 -10.62 -0.94 -13.50
C ASN A 10 -9.16 -0.60 -13.15
N THR A 11 -8.71 0.62 -13.47
CA THR A 11 -7.38 1.12 -13.09
C THR A 11 -7.51 2.48 -12.44
N LEU A 12 -6.95 2.62 -11.23
CA LEU A 12 -6.98 3.85 -10.44
C LEU A 12 -5.56 4.20 -9.95
N PHE A 13 -5.18 5.45 -10.09
CA PHE A 13 -3.89 5.98 -9.63
C PHE A 13 -4.05 6.80 -8.36
N LEU A 14 -3.16 6.58 -7.40
CA LEU A 14 -3.07 7.34 -6.15
C LEU A 14 -1.71 8.03 -6.09
N GLU A 15 -1.70 9.36 -6.04
CA GLU A 15 -0.48 10.16 -6.19
C GLU A 15 -0.41 11.27 -5.14
N GLU A 16 0.75 11.55 -4.57
CA GLU A 16 0.88 12.62 -3.57
C GLU A 16 0.92 14.04 -4.15
N ASP A 17 1.33 14.21 -5.41
CA ASP A 17 1.49 15.51 -6.04
C ASP A 17 0.21 15.97 -6.77
N PRO A 18 -0.55 16.96 -6.24
CA PRO A 18 -1.75 17.44 -6.89
C PRO A 18 -1.50 18.08 -8.26
N LYS A 19 -0.33 18.70 -8.46
CA LYS A 19 0.00 19.32 -9.75
C LYS A 19 0.20 18.25 -10.82
N TRP A 20 0.84 17.14 -10.45
CA TRP A 20 1.00 16.01 -11.35
C TRP A 20 -0.36 15.43 -11.75
N VAL A 21 -1.25 15.20 -10.77
CA VAL A 21 -2.60 14.69 -11.03
C VAL A 21 -3.38 15.61 -11.97
N GLN A 22 -3.39 16.92 -11.69
CA GLN A 22 -4.07 17.90 -12.55
C GLN A 22 -3.52 17.93 -13.98
N THR A 23 -2.20 17.86 -14.13
CA THR A 23 -1.54 17.86 -15.44
C THR A 23 -1.89 16.62 -16.23
N VAL A 24 -1.78 15.43 -15.62
CA VAL A 24 -2.05 14.16 -16.29
C VAL A 24 -3.52 14.01 -16.67
N LEU A 25 -4.46 14.46 -15.83
CA LEU A 25 -5.89 14.42 -16.15
C LEU A 25 -6.27 15.42 -17.25
N LYS A 26 -5.52 16.52 -17.42
CA LYS A 26 -5.72 17.43 -18.54
C LYS A 26 -5.30 16.77 -19.86
N ASP A 27 -4.16 16.10 -19.87
CA ASP A 27 -3.61 15.49 -21.09
C ASP A 27 -4.28 14.14 -21.43
N ALA A 28 -4.81 13.45 -20.43
CA ALA A 28 -5.48 12.16 -20.57
C ALA A 28 -6.73 12.09 -19.66
N PRO A 29 -7.84 12.74 -20.05
CA PRO A 29 -9.05 12.86 -19.22
C PRO A 29 -9.78 11.55 -18.95
N GLY A 30 -9.48 10.49 -19.71
CA GLY A 30 -9.99 9.14 -19.44
C GLY A 30 -9.27 8.42 -18.30
N LEU A 31 -8.16 8.95 -17.77
CA LEU A 31 -7.48 8.37 -16.62
C LEU A 31 -8.25 8.68 -15.33
N ARG A 32 -8.12 7.76 -14.36
CA ARG A 32 -8.70 7.89 -13.03
C ARG A 32 -7.57 8.05 -12.03
N ALA A 33 -7.43 9.24 -11.46
CA ALA A 33 -6.35 9.54 -10.53
C ALA A 33 -6.84 10.41 -9.37
N HIS A 34 -6.37 10.13 -8.17
CA HIS A 34 -6.68 10.92 -6.97
C HIS A 34 -5.40 11.36 -6.26
N THR A 35 -5.42 12.60 -5.79
CA THR A 35 -4.37 13.08 -4.89
C THR A 35 -4.56 12.49 -3.50
N VAL A 36 -3.51 11.89 -2.95
CA VAL A 36 -3.49 11.32 -1.61
C VAL A 36 -2.58 12.12 -0.69
N ARG A 37 -3.13 12.56 0.45
CA ARG A 37 -2.33 13.18 1.50
C ARG A 37 -1.79 12.12 2.44
N TYR A 38 -0.47 11.97 2.45
CA TYR A 38 0.23 11.11 3.40
C TYR A 38 0.57 11.87 4.69
N ARG A 39 0.45 11.18 5.83
CA ARG A 39 0.72 11.72 7.18
C ARG A 39 1.94 11.12 7.87
N THR A 40 2.62 10.20 7.18
CA THR A 40 3.92 9.66 7.56
C THR A 40 5.03 10.42 6.86
N GLN A 41 6.23 10.39 7.43
CA GLN A 41 7.46 10.82 6.77
C GLN A 41 8.52 9.74 6.86
N LEU A 42 9.43 9.68 5.90
CA LEU A 42 10.48 8.66 5.79
C LEU A 42 11.32 8.57 7.08
N ARG A 43 11.66 9.70 7.68
CA ARG A 43 12.40 9.77 8.96
C ARG A 43 11.69 9.06 10.12
N GLU A 44 10.38 8.86 10.03
CA GLU A 44 9.59 8.18 11.06
C GLU A 44 9.59 6.65 10.91
N ALA A 45 10.12 6.10 9.82
CA ALA A 45 10.04 4.68 9.49
C ALA A 45 10.50 3.77 10.65
N SER A 46 11.67 4.03 11.23
CA SER A 46 12.20 3.24 12.35
C SER A 46 11.30 3.27 13.59
N LYS A 47 10.68 4.42 13.89
CA LYS A 47 9.77 4.55 15.03
C LYS A 47 8.47 3.80 14.76
N LEU A 48 7.86 4.04 13.59
CA LEU A 48 6.60 3.45 13.17
C LEU A 48 6.65 1.91 13.20
N ILE A 49 7.68 1.30 12.61
CA ILE A 49 7.83 -0.16 12.58
C ILE A 49 8.07 -0.75 13.98
N SER A 50 8.74 -0.04 14.88
CA SER A 50 8.96 -0.52 16.26
C SER A 50 7.73 -0.39 17.16
N SER A 51 6.82 0.54 16.85
CA SER A 51 5.72 0.90 17.75
C SER A 51 4.34 0.45 17.27
N TYR A 52 4.16 0.08 16.00
CA TYR A 52 2.82 -0.22 15.47
C TYR A 52 2.09 -1.32 16.27
N ARG A 53 2.83 -2.31 16.81
CA ARG A 53 2.25 -3.39 17.63
C ARG A 53 1.61 -2.92 18.95
N LYS A 54 2.01 -1.74 19.44
CA LYS A 54 1.44 -1.14 20.64
C LYS A 54 0.11 -0.43 20.37
N GLU A 55 -0.21 -0.19 19.09
CA GLU A 55 -1.46 0.40 18.66
C GLU A 55 -2.43 -0.72 18.24
N PRO A 56 -3.47 -1.03 19.03
CA PRO A 56 -4.42 -2.10 18.72
C PRO A 56 -5.04 -1.95 17.34
N MET A 57 -5.25 -0.71 16.86
CA MET A 57 -5.85 -0.44 15.55
C MET A 57 -4.88 -0.65 14.38
N CYS A 58 -3.60 -0.92 14.65
CA CYS A 58 -2.62 -1.38 13.67
C CYS A 58 -2.39 -2.90 13.71
N SER A 59 -3.04 -3.64 14.61
CA SER A 59 -2.76 -5.07 14.78
C SER A 59 -3.24 -5.88 13.57
N PRO A 60 -2.61 -7.04 13.27
CA PRO A 60 -3.00 -7.88 12.13
C PRO A 60 -4.45 -8.36 12.15
N SER A 61 -5.08 -8.43 13.33
CA SER A 61 -6.45 -8.90 13.52
C SER A 61 -7.50 -7.79 13.60
N LYS A 62 -7.09 -6.53 13.83
CA LYS A 62 -8.01 -5.38 13.99
C LYS A 62 -7.78 -4.25 13.00
N ALA A 63 -6.71 -4.30 12.20
CA ALA A 63 -6.38 -3.23 11.28
C ALA A 63 -7.47 -3.04 10.20
N PHE A 64 -7.90 -1.79 10.08
CA PHE A 64 -8.71 -1.29 8.96
C PHE A 64 -8.13 0.02 8.46
N LEU A 65 -8.59 0.50 7.30
CA LEU A 65 -8.06 1.72 6.68
C LEU A 65 -9.00 2.91 6.83
N ARG A 66 -10.18 2.87 6.21
CA ARG A 66 -11.16 3.97 6.17
C ARG A 66 -11.40 4.56 7.57
N GLY A 67 -10.99 5.81 7.79
CA GLY A 67 -11.17 6.52 9.05
C GLY A 67 -10.30 6.06 10.23
N ASN A 68 -9.33 5.15 10.04
CA ASN A 68 -8.44 4.68 11.09
C ASN A 68 -7.38 5.74 11.46
N LYS A 69 -7.80 6.76 12.21
CA LYS A 69 -6.92 7.85 12.64
C LYS A 69 -5.91 7.40 13.68
N ALA A 70 -6.23 6.40 14.49
CA ALA A 70 -5.35 5.85 15.53
C ALA A 70 -4.10 5.19 14.94
N CYS A 71 -4.26 4.36 13.90
CA CYS A 71 -3.11 3.73 13.26
C CYS A 71 -2.41 4.66 12.26
N LYS A 72 -1.28 5.26 12.65
CA LYS A 72 -0.55 6.21 11.77
C LYS A 72 -0.12 5.63 10.41
N LEU A 73 0.03 4.30 10.30
CA LEU A 73 0.34 3.60 9.04
C LEU A 73 -0.87 3.43 8.12
N ALA A 74 -2.10 3.56 8.62
CA ALA A 74 -3.29 3.46 7.79
C ALA A 74 -3.45 4.71 6.91
N LEU A 75 -3.56 4.48 5.60
CA LEU A 75 -4.09 5.48 4.67
C LEU A 75 -5.60 5.54 4.88
N GLU A 76 -6.02 6.43 5.77
CA GLU A 76 -7.41 6.49 6.26
C GLU A 76 -8.33 7.40 5.45
N ASN A 77 -7.74 8.18 4.55
CA ASN A 77 -8.35 9.26 3.78
C ASN A 77 -8.34 9.02 2.26
N LEU A 78 -8.33 7.76 1.82
CA LEU A 78 -8.50 7.41 0.41
C LEU A 78 -9.96 7.57 -0.05
N PRO A 79 -10.21 7.75 -1.36
CA PRO A 79 -11.56 7.72 -1.93
C PRO A 79 -12.28 6.40 -1.62
N ASP A 80 -13.61 6.47 -1.46
CA ASP A 80 -14.43 5.31 -1.10
C ASP A 80 -14.26 4.13 -2.06
N GLU A 81 -14.14 4.40 -3.37
CA GLU A 81 -13.88 3.37 -4.38
C GLU A 81 -12.63 2.53 -4.06
N VAL A 82 -11.58 3.12 -3.49
CA VAL A 82 -10.37 2.36 -3.13
C VAL A 82 -10.69 1.31 -2.09
N TYR A 83 -11.53 1.65 -1.11
CA TYR A 83 -11.91 0.76 -0.02
C TYR A 83 -12.98 -0.24 -0.41
N ASP A 84 -13.89 0.14 -1.30
CA ASP A 84 -15.04 -0.67 -1.72
C ASP A 84 -14.69 -1.64 -2.86
N THR A 85 -13.51 -1.50 -3.44
CA THR A 85 -13.00 -2.38 -4.52
C THR A 85 -12.04 -3.44 -3.97
N GLU A 86 -12.28 -4.70 -4.33
CA GLU A 86 -11.34 -5.79 -4.07
C GLU A 86 -10.26 -5.86 -5.16
N TRP A 87 -9.17 -5.11 -4.97
CA TRP A 87 -8.11 -5.03 -5.97
C TRP A 87 -7.39 -6.36 -6.18
N ASP A 88 -7.35 -6.83 -7.42
CA ASP A 88 -6.59 -8.02 -7.83
C ASP A 88 -5.08 -7.73 -7.86
N LEU A 89 -4.70 -6.47 -8.17
CA LEU A 89 -3.32 -6.02 -8.25
C LEU A 89 -3.14 -4.63 -7.60
N ILE A 90 -2.11 -4.48 -6.78
CA ILE A 90 -1.66 -3.22 -6.20
C ILE A 90 -0.18 -3.02 -6.54
N MET A 91 0.15 -1.94 -7.26
CA MET A 91 1.53 -1.51 -7.50
C MET A 91 1.90 -0.38 -6.55
N ILE A 92 2.97 -0.56 -5.78
CA ILE A 92 3.52 0.41 -4.85
C ILE A 92 4.82 0.96 -5.43
N ASP A 93 4.70 2.04 -6.20
CA ASP A 93 5.83 2.83 -6.70
C ASP A 93 5.76 4.31 -6.26
N ALA A 94 4.77 4.64 -5.45
CA ALA A 94 4.58 5.94 -4.81
C ALA A 94 4.19 5.72 -3.34
N PRO A 95 4.38 6.71 -2.46
CA PRO A 95 4.90 8.06 -2.71
C PRO A 95 6.45 8.14 -2.71
N LYS A 96 6.97 9.35 -2.95
CA LYS A 96 8.39 9.70 -2.81
C LYS A 96 8.93 9.29 -1.44
N GLY A 97 10.16 8.76 -1.45
CA GLY A 97 10.84 8.26 -0.25
C GLY A 97 12.36 8.43 -0.32
N TYR A 98 12.85 9.48 -1.00
CA TYR A 98 14.30 9.72 -1.18
C TYR A 98 14.87 10.84 -0.28
N PHE A 99 14.05 11.50 0.54
CA PHE A 99 14.48 12.47 1.57
C PHE A 99 13.67 12.30 2.86
N ALA A 100 14.19 12.80 3.98
CA ALA A 100 13.68 12.54 5.33
C ALA A 100 12.22 12.97 5.54
N GLU A 101 11.83 14.12 5.00
CA GLU A 101 10.49 14.72 5.09
C GLU A 101 9.52 14.17 4.04
N ALA A 102 10.00 13.40 3.06
CA ALA A 102 9.16 12.78 2.06
C ALA A 102 8.20 11.78 2.73
N PRO A 103 6.99 11.54 2.19
CA PRO A 103 6.03 10.62 2.78
C PRO A 103 6.54 9.21 3.11
N GLY A 104 7.37 8.67 2.20
CA GLY A 104 7.85 7.28 2.24
C GLY A 104 6.73 6.25 1.98
N ARG A 105 7.11 5.04 1.57
CA ARG A 105 6.15 3.98 1.19
C ARG A 105 5.58 3.18 2.37
N MET A 106 5.91 3.53 3.60
CA MET A 106 5.50 2.81 4.82
C MET A 106 3.98 2.60 4.91
N ALA A 107 3.21 3.69 4.75
CA ALA A 107 1.75 3.65 4.84
C ALA A 107 1.11 2.93 3.64
N ALA A 108 1.69 3.04 2.45
CA ALA A 108 1.24 2.33 1.26
C ALA A 108 1.44 0.82 1.40
N VAL A 109 2.62 0.37 1.86
CA VAL A 109 2.91 -1.05 2.11
C VAL A 109 1.98 -1.65 3.17
N PHE A 110 1.80 -0.95 4.30
CA PHE A 110 0.87 -1.37 5.33
C PHE A 110 -0.57 -1.46 4.79
N SER A 111 -1.01 -0.45 4.04
CA SER A 111 -2.38 -0.39 3.53
C SER A 111 -2.65 -1.48 2.50
N ALA A 112 -1.71 -1.78 1.61
CA ALA A 112 -1.83 -2.90 0.67
C ALA A 112 -1.95 -4.25 1.39
N ALA A 113 -1.16 -4.46 2.46
CA ALA A 113 -1.25 -5.66 3.28
C ALA A 113 -2.63 -5.80 3.95
N VAL A 114 -3.17 -4.71 4.50
CA VAL A 114 -4.49 -4.68 5.13
C VAL A 114 -5.60 -4.92 4.11
N MET A 115 -5.56 -4.27 2.93
CA MET A 115 -6.55 -4.51 1.87
C MET A 115 -6.54 -5.96 1.40
N ALA A 116 -5.36 -6.51 1.10
CA ALA A 116 -5.22 -7.88 0.63
C ALA A 116 -5.74 -8.91 1.65
N ARG A 117 -5.44 -8.72 2.94
CA ARG A 117 -5.90 -9.59 4.02
C ARG A 117 -7.40 -9.45 4.30
N ASN A 118 -7.96 -8.26 4.10
CA ASN A 118 -9.38 -7.98 4.37
C ASN A 118 -10.32 -8.31 3.19
N ARG A 119 -9.76 -8.72 2.04
CA ARG A 119 -10.53 -9.25 0.90
C ARG A 119 -11.53 -10.30 1.39
N LYS A 120 -12.78 -10.14 0.97
CA LYS A 120 -13.95 -10.97 1.27
C LYS A 120 -14.16 -12.04 0.21
N GLY A 121 -13.91 -11.71 -1.05
CA GLY A 121 -13.98 -12.63 -2.17
C GLY A 121 -12.88 -13.68 -2.15
N SER A 122 -13.02 -14.68 -3.02
CA SER A 122 -11.97 -15.67 -3.27
C SER A 122 -10.79 -15.05 -4.02
N GLY A 123 -9.68 -15.80 -4.09
CA GLY A 123 -8.46 -15.40 -4.79
C GLY A 123 -7.45 -14.72 -3.88
N VAL A 124 -6.43 -14.12 -4.50
CA VAL A 124 -5.33 -13.43 -3.83
C VAL A 124 -5.21 -12.03 -4.40
N THR A 125 -4.69 -11.09 -3.61
CA THR A 125 -4.24 -9.80 -4.14
C THR A 125 -2.75 -9.89 -4.47
N HIS A 126 -2.41 -9.52 -5.70
CA HIS A 126 -1.04 -9.39 -6.16
C HIS A 126 -0.49 -8.03 -5.74
N VAL A 127 0.58 -7.99 -4.94
CA VAL A 127 1.22 -6.74 -4.53
C VAL A 127 2.60 -6.67 -5.16
N PHE A 128 2.87 -5.60 -5.90
CA PHE A 128 4.16 -5.30 -6.47
C PHE A 128 4.77 -4.12 -5.71
N LEU A 129 5.98 -4.28 -5.17
CA LEU A 129 6.70 -3.22 -4.48
C LEU A 129 7.99 -2.90 -5.21
N HIS A 130 8.14 -1.63 -5.59
CA HIS A 130 9.33 -1.13 -6.26
C HIS A 130 10.34 -0.49 -5.27
N ASP A 131 11.59 -0.28 -5.74
CA ASP A 131 12.77 0.17 -4.98
C ASP A 131 13.09 -0.62 -3.70
N VAL A 132 12.97 -1.95 -3.74
CA VAL A 132 13.31 -2.83 -2.61
C VAL A 132 14.80 -2.92 -2.27
N ASP A 133 15.66 -2.27 -3.07
CA ASP A 133 17.06 -1.99 -2.73
C ASP A 133 17.19 -0.98 -1.58
N ARG A 134 16.15 -0.17 -1.33
CA ARG A 134 16.09 0.73 -0.19
C ARG A 134 15.70 -0.01 1.09
N ARG A 135 16.34 0.38 2.19
CA ARG A 135 16.18 -0.27 3.51
C ARG A 135 14.74 -0.21 4.04
N VAL A 136 14.03 0.90 3.83
CA VAL A 136 12.68 1.09 4.38
C VAL A 136 11.67 0.19 3.67
N GLU A 137 11.67 0.18 2.34
CA GLU A 137 10.82 -0.65 1.50
C GLU A 137 11.01 -2.13 1.84
N LYS A 138 12.27 -2.59 1.90
CA LYS A 138 12.60 -3.98 2.27
C LYS A 138 12.12 -4.35 3.67
N LEU A 139 12.36 -3.49 4.66
CA LEU A 139 11.93 -3.72 6.05
C LEU A 139 10.41 -3.82 6.19
N TYR A 140 9.69 -2.91 5.53
CA TYR A 140 8.23 -2.89 5.58
C TYR A 140 7.62 -4.04 4.77
N ALA A 141 8.23 -4.44 3.67
CA ALA A 141 7.81 -5.62 2.91
C ALA A 141 7.96 -6.91 3.74
N ASP A 142 9.12 -7.08 4.38
CA ASP A 142 9.40 -8.24 5.21
C ASP A 142 8.43 -8.34 6.40
N GLU A 143 8.02 -7.20 6.99
CA GLU A 143 7.10 -7.17 8.14
C GLU A 143 5.62 -7.26 7.76
N PHE A 144 5.16 -6.63 6.67
CA PHE A 144 3.72 -6.52 6.35
C PHE A 144 3.28 -7.38 5.17
N LEU A 145 4.13 -7.55 4.14
CA LEU A 145 3.81 -8.36 2.96
C LEU A 145 4.26 -9.82 3.12
N CYS A 146 5.24 -10.07 3.99
CA CYS A 146 5.80 -11.37 4.37
C CYS A 146 6.56 -12.10 3.28
N LYS A 147 7.78 -12.54 3.60
CA LYS A 147 8.59 -13.37 2.68
C LYS A 147 7.89 -14.66 2.23
N LYS A 148 7.04 -15.25 3.07
CA LYS A 148 6.25 -16.44 2.70
C LYS A 148 5.29 -16.21 1.53
N ASN A 149 4.89 -14.94 1.30
CA ASN A 149 4.03 -14.54 0.21
C ASN A 149 4.83 -14.04 -1.01
N LEU A 150 6.16 -13.94 -0.92
CA LEU A 150 7.00 -13.46 -2.01
C LEU A 150 7.07 -14.54 -3.10
N VAL A 151 6.58 -14.20 -4.30
CA VAL A 151 6.61 -15.09 -5.46
C VAL A 151 7.96 -14.98 -6.18
N LYS A 152 8.37 -13.74 -6.50
CA LYS A 152 9.61 -13.48 -7.22
C LYS A 152 10.08 -12.03 -7.03
N GLY A 153 11.39 -11.82 -7.09
CA GLY A 153 12.00 -10.51 -7.28
C GLY A 153 12.72 -10.42 -8.63
N VAL A 154 12.62 -9.28 -9.30
CA VAL A 154 13.38 -8.95 -10.51
C VAL A 154 13.95 -7.54 -10.37
N GLY A 155 15.28 -7.44 -10.30
CA GLY A 155 15.95 -6.17 -10.03
C GLY A 155 15.46 -5.54 -8.72
N ARG A 156 14.85 -4.34 -8.82
CA ARG A 156 14.32 -3.57 -7.67
C ARG A 156 12.84 -3.80 -7.40
N LEU A 157 12.19 -4.70 -8.14
CA LEU A 157 10.77 -4.99 -8.04
C LEU A 157 10.54 -6.36 -7.39
N TRP A 158 9.73 -6.40 -6.33
CA TRP A 158 9.27 -7.63 -5.70
C TRP A 158 7.77 -7.83 -5.93
N HIS A 159 7.37 -9.08 -6.17
CA HIS A 159 5.98 -9.51 -6.36
C HIS A 159 5.56 -10.45 -5.24
N PHE A 160 4.45 -10.13 -4.58
CA PHE A 160 3.80 -10.91 -3.54
C PHE A 160 2.41 -11.38 -3.97
N GLN A 161 2.01 -12.56 -3.49
CA GLN A 161 0.63 -13.05 -3.54
C GLN A 161 0.10 -13.20 -2.12
N ILE A 162 -0.87 -12.36 -1.76
CA ILE A 162 -1.41 -12.32 -0.39
C ILE A 162 -2.85 -12.81 -0.43
N ALA A 163 -3.12 -13.89 0.30
CA ALA A 163 -4.46 -14.43 0.48
C ALA A 163 -5.24 -13.66 1.57
N PRO A 164 -6.58 -13.70 1.52
CA PRO A 164 -7.43 -13.26 2.62
C PRO A 164 -7.03 -13.88 3.95
N PHE A 165 -7.21 -13.15 5.03
CA PHE A 165 -6.86 -13.63 6.36
C PHE A 165 -7.75 -14.79 6.80
N ASN A 166 -7.11 -15.90 7.20
CA ASN A 166 -7.76 -17.16 7.53
C ASN A 166 -8.25 -17.24 8.99
N GLY A 167 -8.20 -16.13 9.76
CA GLY A 167 -8.68 -16.09 11.15
C GLY A 167 -7.68 -16.55 12.22
N THR A 168 -6.44 -16.91 11.88
CA THR A 168 -5.42 -17.28 12.87
C THR A 168 -4.84 -16.04 13.55
N ASP A 169 -5.20 -15.78 14.80
CA ASP A 169 -4.64 -14.66 15.56
C ASP A 169 -3.12 -14.78 15.67
N SER A 170 -2.42 -13.89 14.97
CA SER A 170 -0.96 -13.75 15.04
C SER A 170 -0.63 -12.38 15.62
N PRO A 171 0.38 -12.28 16.51
CA PRO A 171 0.85 -10.99 17.02
C PRO A 171 1.51 -10.13 15.94
N ARG A 172 1.76 -10.69 14.75
CA ARG A 172 2.42 -10.05 13.61
C ARG A 172 1.73 -10.38 12.29
N PHE A 173 1.97 -9.56 11.28
CA PHE A 173 1.48 -9.84 9.93
C PHE A 173 2.16 -11.09 9.37
N CYS A 174 3.46 -11.21 9.66
CA CYS A 174 4.33 -12.36 9.45
C CYS A 174 4.79 -12.89 10.81
#